data_AF-A0A9D1TT30-F1
#
_entry.id   AF-A0A9D1TT30-F1
#
_cell.length_a   1.000
_cell.length_b   1.000
_cell.length_c   1.000
_cell.angle_alpha   90.00
_cell.angle_beta   90.00
_cell.angle_gamma   90.00
#
_symmetry.space_group_name_H-M   'P 1'
#
loop_
_entity.id
_entity.type
_entity.pdbx_description
1 polymer ?
#
loop_
_entity_poly.entity_id
_entity_poly.type
_entity_poly.pdbx_seq_one_letter_code
_entity_poly.pdbx_strand_id
1 'polypeptide(L)'
;MKKKLTMLLLALVIAFGGTSVAMLSGCGSCDDTPPGPTETQYTVKFIGEDGTEIDSVTVQGGETVTAPAVPAKPGYTGKWVDADGNDADFTKGVTADAQYTAQYTANTDTEYTVEYYYETVEGGQYEKDDSKT
;
A
#
# COMPACT_ATOMS: atom_id res chain seq x y z
N MET A 1 14.80 -1.12 25.75
CA MET A 1 15.52 -0.36 24.70
C MET A 1 15.54 -1.20 23.43
N LYS A 2 14.75 -0.87 22.42
CA LYS A 2 14.79 -1.56 21.12
C LYS A 2 14.94 -0.49 20.04
N LYS A 3 16.20 -0.11 19.80
CA LYS A 3 16.60 0.79 18.71
C LYS A 3 16.40 0.03 17.41
N LYS A 4 15.56 0.53 16.50
CA LYS A 4 15.49 -0.02 15.13
C LYS A 4 15.95 1.04 14.14
N LEU A 5 17.22 0.84 13.82
CA LEU A 5 18.03 1.26 12.67
C LEU A 5 17.26 1.83 11.48
N THR A 6 17.49 3.10 11.21
CA THR A 6 17.19 3.80 9.95
C THR A 6 17.90 3.11 8.80
N MET A 7 17.18 2.72 7.74
CA MET A 7 17.82 2.35 6.48
C MET A 7 17.14 3.11 5.34
N LEU A 8 17.78 4.22 5.00
CA LEU A 8 17.50 5.06 3.85
C LEU A 8 17.94 4.29 2.60
N LEU A 9 17.00 3.94 1.72
CA LEU A 9 17.33 3.44 0.39
C LEU A 9 16.53 4.24 -0.65
N LEU A 10 17.21 5.22 -1.26
CA LEU A 10 16.72 5.94 -2.43
C LEU A 10 16.63 4.96 -3.60
N ALA A 11 15.42 4.54 -3.96
CA ALA A 11 15.14 3.89 -5.24
C ALA A 11 14.38 4.87 -6.14
N LEU A 12 15.11 5.44 -7.10
CA LEU A 12 14.57 6.23 -8.20
C LEU A 12 13.80 5.27 -9.12
N VAL A 13 12.47 5.30 -9.11
CA VAL A 13 11.63 4.55 -10.06
C VAL A 13 10.85 5.56 -10.88
N ILE A 14 11.22 5.65 -12.16
CA ILE A 14 10.53 6.40 -13.19
C ILE A 14 9.27 5.61 -13.54
N ALA A 15 8.10 6.09 -13.12
CA ALA A 15 6.81 5.55 -13.54
C ALA A 15 5.97 6.69 -14.13
N PHE A 16 5.83 6.68 -15.46
CA PHE A 16 4.88 7.50 -16.19
C PHE A 16 3.46 7.00 -15.89
N GLY A 17 2.61 7.86 -15.36
CA GLY A 17 1.21 7.51 -15.07
C GLY A 17 0.36 8.73 -14.79
N GLY A 18 0.02 9.48 -15.84
CA GLY A 18 -0.92 10.58 -15.73
C GLY A 18 -1.07 11.31 -17.06
N THR A 19 -2.02 10.88 -17.89
CA THR A 19 -2.40 11.62 -19.10
C THR A 19 -3.14 12.89 -18.69
N SER A 20 -2.42 13.96 -18.36
CA SER A 20 -3.02 15.28 -18.24
C SER A 20 -3.26 15.84 -19.64
N VAL A 21 -4.54 15.87 -20.04
CA VAL A 21 -5.00 16.49 -21.28
C VAL A 21 -4.91 18.00 -21.11
N ALA A 22 -3.82 18.60 -21.56
CA ALA A 22 -3.76 20.05 -21.77
C ALA A 22 -4.52 20.38 -23.07
N MET A 23 -5.76 20.83 -22.94
CA MET A 23 -6.55 21.39 -24.05
C MET A 23 -5.88 22.71 -24.47
N LEU A 24 -4.92 22.67 -25.39
CA LEU A 24 -4.29 23.87 -25.93
C LEU A 24 -5.22 24.51 -26.97
N SER A 25 -6.18 25.29 -26.49
CA SER A 25 -6.97 26.20 -27.31
C SER A 25 -6.12 27.43 -27.60
N GLY A 26 -5.59 27.51 -28.83
CA GLY A 26 -4.93 28.70 -29.32
C GLY A 26 -5.92 29.86 -29.55
N CYS A 27 -5.49 31.07 -29.18
CA CYS A 27 -5.82 32.30 -29.87
C CYS A 27 -4.80 33.36 -29.43
N GLY A 28 -4.20 34.05 -30.40
CA GLY A 28 -3.28 35.15 -30.13
C GLY A 28 -4.02 36.34 -29.54
N SER A 29 -3.66 36.68 -28.30
CA SER A 29 -3.78 38.02 -27.76
C SER A 29 -2.76 38.17 -26.64
N CYS A 30 -2.06 39.28 -26.63
CA CYS A 30 -1.16 39.69 -25.57
C CYS A 30 -1.97 39.93 -24.29
N ASP A 31 -2.05 38.92 -23.43
CA ASP A 31 -2.63 39.06 -22.10
C ASP A 31 -1.51 38.92 -21.06
N ASP A 32 -1.28 40.01 -20.31
CA ASP A 32 -0.62 40.04 -19.01
C ASP A 32 -1.39 39.12 -18.04
N THR A 33 -1.29 37.82 -18.26
CA THR A 33 -1.82 36.81 -17.35
C THR A 33 -0.93 36.86 -16.11
N PRO A 34 -1.44 37.24 -14.93
CA PRO A 34 -0.70 37.08 -13.68
C PRO A 34 -0.19 35.65 -13.62
N PRO A 35 1.03 35.36 -13.12
CA PRO A 35 1.46 33.98 -12.96
C PRO A 35 0.35 33.25 -12.20
N GLY A 36 -0.28 32.29 -12.88
CA GLY A 36 -1.35 31.49 -12.30
C GLY A 36 -0.85 30.84 -11.01
N PRO A 37 -1.76 30.39 -10.11
CA PRO A 37 -1.33 29.68 -8.91
C PRO A 37 -0.35 28.58 -9.34
N THR A 38 0.85 28.60 -8.77
CA THR A 38 1.83 27.54 -8.95
C THR A 38 1.25 26.27 -8.34
N GLU A 39 0.53 25.51 -9.16
CA GLU A 39 -0.02 24.20 -8.85
C GLU A 39 1.12 23.28 -8.39
N THR A 40 1.19 23.05 -7.09
CA THR A 40 2.22 22.22 -6.48
C THR A 40 1.68 20.80 -6.41
N GLN A 41 2.39 19.85 -7.02
CA GLN A 41 2.00 18.44 -7.02
C GLN A 41 2.75 17.68 -5.93
N TYR A 42 2.08 16.66 -5.41
CA TYR A 42 2.64 15.75 -4.41
C TYR A 42 2.44 14.30 -4.84
N THR A 43 3.40 13.46 -4.46
CA THR A 43 3.39 12.02 -4.74
C THR A 43 3.03 11.25 -3.48
N VAL A 44 2.01 10.41 -3.57
CA VAL A 44 1.61 9.46 -2.54
C VAL A 44 2.02 8.06 -2.99
N LYS A 45 2.75 7.33 -2.13
CA LYS A 45 3.19 5.95 -2.36
C LYS A 45 2.51 4.99 -1.39
N PHE A 46 2.11 3.83 -1.91
CA PHE A 46 1.55 2.73 -1.14
C PHE A 46 2.51 1.55 -1.16
N ILE A 47 3.01 1.15 0.00
CA ILE A 47 4.09 0.17 0.15
C ILE A 47 3.60 -1.05 0.94
N GLY A 48 3.91 -2.25 0.46
CA GLY A 48 3.63 -3.49 1.16
C GLY A 48 4.41 -3.63 2.46
N GLU A 49 4.00 -4.57 3.31
CA GLU A 49 4.74 -4.90 4.55
C GLU A 49 6.18 -5.35 4.25
N ASP A 50 6.41 -5.94 3.08
CA ASP A 50 7.71 -6.39 2.56
C ASP A 50 8.56 -5.27 1.94
N GLY A 51 8.04 -4.05 1.86
CA GLY A 51 8.70 -2.91 1.23
C GLY A 51 8.46 -2.80 -0.28
N THR A 52 7.65 -3.67 -0.88
CA THR A 52 7.33 -3.61 -2.31
C THR A 52 6.37 -2.45 -2.59
N GLU A 53 6.63 -1.63 -3.62
CA GLU A 53 5.68 -0.60 -4.06
C GLU A 53 4.45 -1.26 -4.68
N ILE A 54 3.29 -1.00 -4.11
CA ILE A 54 1.99 -1.49 -4.56
C ILE A 54 1.38 -0.50 -5.56
N ASP A 55 1.45 0.79 -5.25
CA ASP A 55 0.92 1.85 -6.10
C ASP A 55 1.60 3.21 -5.82
N SER A 56 1.55 4.11 -6.80
CA SER A 56 2.03 5.49 -6.67
C SER A 56 1.14 6.45 -7.45
N VAL A 57 0.66 7.50 -6.77
CA VAL A 57 -0.28 8.48 -7.32
C VAL A 57 0.25 9.88 -7.12
N THR A 58 0.23 10.70 -8.18
CA THR A 58 0.53 12.14 -8.10
C THR A 58 -0.77 12.94 -8.15
N VAL A 59 -0.97 13.84 -7.18
CA VAL A 59 -2.18 14.67 -7.05
C VAL A 59 -1.79 16.15 -6.88
N GLN A 60 -2.71 17.07 -7.19
CA GLN A 60 -2.49 18.49 -6.88
C GLN A 60 -2.57 18.73 -5.37
N GLY A 61 -1.87 19.75 -4.91
CA GLY A 61 -1.90 20.17 -3.51
C GLY A 61 -3.33 20.49 -3.03
N GLY A 62 -3.72 19.85 -1.94
CA GLY A 62 -5.06 19.97 -1.36
C GLY A 62 -6.09 18.98 -1.90
N GLU A 63 -5.80 18.25 -2.98
CA GLU A 63 -6.66 17.15 -3.44
C GLU A 63 -6.52 15.91 -2.55
N THR A 64 -7.58 15.13 -2.45
CA THR A 64 -7.57 13.84 -1.72
C THR A 64 -7.07 12.72 -2.62
N VAL A 65 -6.58 11.64 -2.02
CA VAL A 65 -6.13 10.44 -2.73
C VAL A 65 -7.02 9.26 -2.38
N THR A 66 -7.32 8.39 -3.34
CA THR A 66 -7.98 7.11 -3.06
C THR A 66 -6.92 6.02 -2.90
N ALA A 67 -6.91 5.35 -1.75
CA ALA A 67 -5.97 4.26 -1.52
C ALA A 67 -6.37 2.99 -2.29
N PRO A 68 -5.41 2.21 -2.79
CA PRO A 68 -5.68 0.88 -3.29
C PRO A 68 -6.14 -0.06 -2.16
N ALA A 69 -6.72 -1.20 -2.53
CA ALA A 69 -7.05 -2.24 -1.58
C ALA A 69 -5.77 -2.75 -0.89
N VAL A 70 -5.83 -2.95 0.42
CA VAL A 70 -4.72 -3.57 1.16
C VAL A 70 -4.58 -5.02 0.68
N PRO A 71 -3.37 -5.50 0.33
CA PRO A 71 -3.19 -6.88 -0.10
C PRO A 71 -3.73 -7.88 0.93
N ALA A 72 -4.36 -8.95 0.45
CA ALA A 72 -4.90 -9.96 1.34
C ALA A 72 -3.77 -10.82 1.94
N LYS A 73 -3.85 -11.07 3.25
CA LYS A 73 -2.94 -11.97 3.97
C LYS A 73 -3.77 -12.94 4.82
N PRO A 74 -3.80 -14.25 4.49
CA PRO A 74 -4.65 -15.23 5.19
C PRO A 74 -4.42 -15.23 6.70
N GLY A 75 -5.50 -15.15 7.48
CA GLY A 75 -5.44 -15.07 8.94
C GLY A 75 -5.08 -13.68 9.50
N TYR A 76 -5.05 -12.63 8.68
CA TYR A 76 -4.77 -11.27 9.11
C TYR A 76 -5.78 -10.25 8.58
N THR A 77 -5.92 -9.15 9.32
CA THR A 77 -6.61 -7.93 8.88
C THR A 77 -5.57 -6.85 8.58
N GLY A 78 -5.59 -6.33 7.35
CA GLY A 78 -4.65 -5.31 6.87
C GLY A 78 -5.23 -3.89 6.90
N LYS A 79 -4.37 -2.90 7.12
CA LYS A 79 -4.68 -1.47 7.03
C LYS A 79 -3.49 -0.68 6.50
N TRP A 80 -3.73 0.52 5.99
CA TRP A 80 -2.69 1.49 5.64
C TRP A 80 -2.31 2.32 6.87
N VAL A 81 -1.01 2.47 7.12
CA VAL A 81 -0.48 3.37 8.16
C VAL A 81 0.49 4.38 7.57
N ASP A 82 0.57 5.57 8.16
CA ASP A 82 1.56 6.60 7.80
C ASP A 82 2.98 6.23 8.26
N ALA A 83 3.95 7.10 7.99
CA ALA A 83 5.35 6.90 8.36
C ALA A 83 5.59 6.84 9.88
N ASP A 84 4.70 7.43 10.68
CA ASP A 84 4.74 7.40 12.15
C ASP A 84 4.01 6.17 12.72
N GLY A 85 3.33 5.40 11.86
CA GLY A 85 2.58 4.19 12.21
C GLY A 85 1.14 4.45 12.65
N ASN A 86 0.60 5.66 12.44
CA ASN A 86 -0.81 5.96 12.69
C ASN A 86 -1.67 5.50 11.52
N ASP A 87 -2.96 5.26 11.79
CA ASP A 87 -3.92 4.89 10.75
C ASP A 87 -4.03 5.99 9.70
N ALA A 88 -3.95 5.60 8.43
CA ALA A 88 -4.02 6.54 7.32
C ALA A 88 -5.41 7.19 7.20
N ASP A 89 -5.43 8.50 6.97
CA ASP A 89 -6.65 9.28 6.78
C ASP A 89 -6.66 9.91 5.39
N PHE A 90 -7.28 9.22 4.45
CA PHE A 90 -7.38 9.63 3.05
C PHE A 90 -8.47 10.69 2.79
N THR A 91 -9.18 11.14 3.83
CA THR A 91 -10.16 12.21 3.71
C THR A 91 -9.53 13.60 3.70
N LYS A 92 -8.25 13.69 4.07
CA LYS A 92 -7.47 14.92 4.07
C LYS A 92 -6.78 15.13 2.73
N GLY A 93 -6.76 16.38 2.29
CA GLY A 93 -6.00 16.78 1.11
C GLY A 93 -4.50 16.58 1.31
N VAL A 94 -3.80 16.21 0.24
CA VAL A 94 -2.36 15.97 0.22
C VAL A 94 -1.64 17.31 0.16
N THR A 95 -0.75 17.56 1.11
CA THR A 95 0.01 18.82 1.23
C THR A 95 1.52 18.62 1.19
N ALA A 96 1.97 17.38 1.08
CA ALA A 96 3.35 16.96 0.98
C ALA A 96 3.41 15.55 0.36
N ASP A 97 4.59 15.17 -0.14
CA ASP A 97 4.82 13.78 -0.50
C ASP A 97 4.59 12.86 0.72
N ALA A 98 3.91 11.75 0.49
CA ALA A 98 3.52 10.83 1.55
C ALA A 98 3.79 9.38 1.16
N GLN A 99 4.04 8.56 2.17
CA GLN A 99 4.15 7.11 2.02
C GLN A 99 3.28 6.44 3.07
N TYR A 100 2.44 5.52 2.62
CA TYR A 100 1.64 4.65 3.48
C TYR A 100 2.11 3.21 3.35
N THR A 101 2.19 2.50 4.47
CA THR A 101 2.66 1.11 4.53
C THR A 101 1.53 0.19 4.97
N ALA A 102 1.43 -0.99 4.37
CA ALA A 102 0.49 -2.02 4.82
C ALA A 102 0.93 -2.58 6.17
N GLN A 103 0.05 -2.56 7.16
CA GLN A 103 0.25 -3.16 8.47
C GLN A 103 -0.83 -4.21 8.73
N TYR A 104 -0.44 -5.36 9.28
CA TYR A 104 -1.32 -6.50 9.50
C TYR A 104 -1.46 -6.82 10.99
N THR A 105 -2.70 -7.13 11.41
CA THR A 105 -3.01 -7.67 12.73
C THR A 105 -3.53 -9.10 12.56
N ALA A 106 -3.01 -10.05 13.34
CA ALA A 106 -3.46 -11.44 13.27
C ALA A 106 -4.90 -11.56 13.78
N ASN A 107 -5.71 -12.32 13.06
CA ASN A 107 -7.07 -12.62 13.44
C ASN A 107 -7.06 -13.71 14.52
N THR A 108 -7.80 -13.49 15.61
CA THR A 108 -7.92 -14.47 16.70
C THR A 108 -8.78 -15.68 16.33
N ASP A 109 -9.62 -15.51 15.32
CA ASP A 109 -10.66 -16.47 14.95
C ASP A 109 -10.29 -17.19 13.64
N THR A 110 -8.99 -17.41 13.43
CA THR A 110 -8.51 -18.13 12.24
C THR A 110 -8.81 -19.61 12.41
N GLU A 111 -9.74 -20.15 11.62
CA GLU A 111 -10.02 -21.59 11.59
C GLU A 111 -8.78 -22.38 11.14
N TYR A 112 -8.56 -23.52 11.78
CA TYR A 112 -7.54 -24.48 11.40
C TYR A 112 -8.13 -25.89 11.44
N THR A 113 -7.66 -26.76 10.55
CA THR A 113 -8.02 -28.18 10.53
C THR A 113 -6.85 -28.98 11.06
N VAL A 114 -7.09 -29.79 12.10
CA VAL A 114 -6.13 -30.80 12.56
C VAL A 114 -6.49 -32.11 11.87
N GLU A 115 -5.54 -32.68 11.14
CA GLU A 115 -5.69 -34.01 10.56
C GLU A 115 -4.73 -34.96 11.27
N TYR A 116 -5.27 -36.07 11.78
CA TYR A 116 -4.51 -37.10 12.45
C TYR A 116 -4.09 -38.16 11.44
N TYR A 117 -2.86 -38.66 11.55
CA TYR A 117 -2.33 -39.71 10.69
C TYR A 117 -1.61 -40.76 11.55
N TYR A 118 -1.70 -42.03 11.17
CA TYR A 118 -0.90 -43.10 11.76
C TYR A 118 0.06 -43.69 10.72
N GLU A 119 1.24 -44.10 11.19
CA GLU A 119 2.20 -44.83 10.36
C GLU A 119 1.76 -46.30 10.24
N THR A 120 1.78 -46.81 9.01
CA THR A 120 1.47 -48.21 8.72
C THR A 120 2.65 -49.13 9.09
N VAL A 121 2.34 -50.39 9.36
CA VAL A 121 3.34 -51.40 9.77
C VAL A 121 4.35 -51.75 8.67
N GLU A 122 4.04 -51.43 7.40
CA GLU A 122 4.96 -51.63 6.27
C GLU A 122 6.10 -50.58 6.24
N GLY A 123 6.01 -49.55 7.09
CA GLY A 123 7.02 -48.52 7.26
C GLY A 123 7.00 -47.49 6.14
N GLY A 124 7.06 -46.20 6.48
CA GLY A 124 7.18 -45.12 5.49
C GLY A 124 5.90 -44.78 4.72
N GLN A 125 4.74 -45.37 5.07
CA GLN A 125 3.42 -44.92 4.62
C GLN A 125 2.58 -44.45 5.80
N TYR A 126 1.87 -43.33 5.61
CA TYR A 126 0.94 -42.75 6.58
C TYR A 126 -0.49 -42.81 6.04
N GLU A 127 -1.44 -43.16 6.89
CA GLU A 127 -2.88 -43.14 6.58
C GLU A 127 -3.61 -42.15 7.49
N LYS A 128 -4.59 -41.45 6.95
CA LYS A 128 -5.41 -40.48 7.70
C LYS A 128 -6.32 -41.22 8.67
N ASP A 129 -6.29 -40.83 9.93
CA ASP A 129 -7.19 -41.31 10.97
C ASP A 129 -8.49 -40.49 10.96
N ASP A 130 -9.44 -40.89 10.11
CA ASP A 130 -10.77 -40.26 10.03
C ASP A 130 -11.60 -40.45 11.31
N SER A 131 -11.14 -41.26 12.29
CA SER A 131 -11.82 -41.42 13.58
C SER A 131 -11.53 -40.29 14.57
N LYS A 132 -10.60 -39.38 14.24
CA LYS A 132 -10.20 -38.25 15.08
C LYS A 132 -10.66 -36.93 14.46
N THR A 133 -11.15 -36.04 15.31
CA THR A 133 -11.54 -34.66 14.97
C THR A 133 -10.87 -33.70 15.95
#